data_AF-A0A7W6IGF8-F1
#
_entry.id   AF-A0A7W6IGF8-F1
#
_cell.length_a   1.000
_cell.length_b   1.000
_cell.length_c   1.000
_cell.angle_alpha   90.00
_cell.angle_beta   90.00
_cell.angle_gamma   90.00
#
_symmetry.space_group_name_H-M   'P 1'
#
loop_
_entity.id
_entity.type
_entity.pdbx_description
1 polymer ?
#
loop_
_entity_poly.entity_id
_entity_poly.type
_entity_poly.pdbx_seq_one_letter_code
_entity_poly.pdbx_strand_id
1 'polypeptide(L)'
;MVVEEQAETIAFLQKLRGNNESVEIITTHASMIFLTDGKVYKMKKAVRYPYLDYSTAEMRLKACMAEFALNRRTAPDLYIGVHTITRAPNGELAFDGTGTMVDAALEMFRFDQECLFDRMAQQGTLTPALMEDLAYRIAAFHRDAAVSLNDGGVQGMAGVLTINEESLHATRLVPDREEAAFSQRFRQALQDHATLLEHRRISGKVRHCHGDLILRNICLWHGIPTLFDCIEFDEKLAKIDILYDLAFLLMDLWHRNCHSLANILLNRYLDVTDETDGLKLVPFFMAIRAAIRAHVTATQVQSSPAAANPSLLSEAGDYLTLALSLLKTVSPSLIAIGGLSGTGKYTIASLTAPCLAPVPGARVLNSDRIRKRLYGVRSHEKLPEEAYRPDISERVYEIMREEAGQALESGFTVIVDAVFDRPEERDRIRQLADRHNVPFNGCWLQAPITLLLSRVSNRKRDPSDATKDVVERQAERDCGMIDWVRLDATQEASLIRDEILNLHELKRTSSQSQDGLNPPKATNPS
;
A
#
# COMPACT_ATOMS: atom_id res chain seq x y z
N MET A 1 33.22 3.97 0.54
CA MET A 1 34.17 5.06 0.86
C MET A 1 34.00 6.16 -0.19
N VAL A 2 34.19 7.43 0.19
CA VAL A 2 34.32 8.55 -0.77
C VAL A 2 35.66 8.38 -1.48
N VAL A 3 35.65 8.46 -2.81
CA VAL A 3 36.85 8.18 -3.63
C VAL A 3 37.36 9.39 -4.40
N GLU A 4 36.60 10.47 -4.47
CA GLU A 4 36.96 11.72 -5.13
C GLU A 4 36.27 12.90 -4.42
N GLU A 5 36.94 14.04 -4.34
CA GLU A 5 36.35 15.28 -3.81
C GLU A 5 35.67 16.06 -4.95
N GLN A 6 34.34 16.06 -5.00
CA GLN A 6 33.55 16.71 -6.06
C GLN A 6 33.31 18.22 -5.82
N ALA A 7 34.23 18.90 -5.12
CA ALA A 7 34.03 20.27 -4.63
C ALA A 7 33.73 21.28 -5.76
N GLU A 8 34.42 21.16 -6.90
CA GLU A 8 34.20 22.07 -8.03
C GLU A 8 32.85 21.85 -8.71
N THR A 9 32.41 20.60 -8.85
CA THR A 9 31.08 20.25 -9.36
C THR A 9 29.98 20.79 -8.44
N ILE A 10 30.15 20.63 -7.12
CA ILE A 10 29.24 21.16 -6.11
C ILE A 10 29.15 22.69 -6.24
N ALA A 11 30.29 23.38 -6.33
CA ALA A 11 30.34 24.83 -6.49
C ALA A 11 29.70 25.29 -7.82
N PHE A 12 29.88 24.52 -8.90
CA PHE A 12 29.22 24.79 -10.19
C PHE A 12 27.70 24.70 -10.08
N LEU A 13 27.16 23.64 -9.47
CA LEU A 13 25.72 23.48 -9.29
C LEU A 13 25.12 24.52 -8.33
N GLN A 14 25.85 24.94 -7.29
CA GLN A 14 25.42 26.03 -6.39
C GLN A 14 25.27 27.38 -7.10
N LYS A 15 26.02 27.63 -8.19
CA LYS A 15 25.89 28.86 -8.99
C LYS A 15 24.56 28.92 -9.76
N LEU A 16 23.87 27.79 -9.92
CA LEU A 16 22.59 27.69 -10.64
C LEU A 16 21.38 28.19 -9.81
N ARG A 17 21.61 28.94 -8.73
CA ARG A 17 20.57 29.44 -7.80
C ARG A 17 19.41 30.17 -8.46
N GLY A 18 19.58 30.71 -9.67
CA GLY A 18 18.57 31.54 -10.32
C GLY A 18 18.26 32.79 -9.48
N ASN A 19 16.99 33.00 -9.17
CA ASN A 19 16.55 34.10 -8.30
C ASN A 19 16.67 33.82 -6.79
N ASN A 20 17.03 32.59 -6.39
CA ASN A 20 17.17 32.26 -4.96
C ASN A 20 18.43 32.90 -4.36
N GLU A 21 18.37 33.28 -3.08
CA GLU A 21 19.53 33.78 -2.34
C GLU A 21 20.63 32.71 -2.25
N SER A 22 20.23 31.45 -2.03
CA SER A 22 21.10 30.28 -1.97
C SER A 22 20.44 29.03 -2.55
N VAL A 23 21.24 28.01 -2.86
CA VAL A 23 20.78 26.67 -3.25
C VAL A 23 20.71 25.81 -2.00
N GLU A 24 19.52 25.32 -1.68
CA GLU A 24 19.36 24.32 -0.63
C GLU A 24 19.91 22.98 -1.14
N ILE A 25 20.70 22.30 -0.31
CA ILE A 25 21.33 21.03 -0.67
C ILE A 25 20.85 19.94 0.26
N ILE A 26 20.17 18.95 -0.31
CA ILE A 26 19.79 17.71 0.40
C ILE A 26 20.82 16.65 0.04
N THR A 27 21.44 16.05 1.06
CA THR A 27 22.45 15.00 0.87
C THR A 27 21.91 13.66 1.31
N THR A 28 22.02 12.67 0.44
CA THR A 28 21.79 11.25 0.78
C THR A 28 23.14 10.52 0.90
N HIS A 29 23.09 9.22 1.22
CA HIS A 29 24.30 8.42 1.28
C HIS A 29 25.03 8.36 -0.08
N ALA A 30 24.31 8.38 -1.21
CA ALA A 30 24.85 8.22 -2.56
C ALA A 30 24.58 9.39 -3.53
N SER A 31 23.86 10.44 -3.13
CA SER A 31 23.52 11.57 -4.01
C SER A 31 23.51 12.90 -3.28
N MET A 32 23.64 13.99 -4.03
CA MET A 32 23.42 15.36 -3.57
C MET A 32 22.38 16.02 -4.49
N ILE A 33 21.38 16.65 -3.90
CA ILE A 33 20.23 17.23 -4.57
C ILE A 33 20.27 18.74 -4.34
N PHE A 34 20.32 19.50 -5.42
CA PHE A 34 20.47 20.95 -5.44
C PHE A 34 19.14 21.58 -5.84
N LEU A 35 18.46 22.23 -4.90
CA LEU A 35 17.17 22.88 -5.13
C LEU A 35 17.38 24.33 -5.60
N THR A 36 17.25 24.58 -6.89
CA THR A 36 17.41 25.90 -7.52
C THR A 36 16.07 26.59 -7.72
N ASP A 37 16.06 27.74 -8.41
CA ASP A 37 14.80 28.38 -8.84
C ASP A 37 14.13 27.53 -9.94
N GLY A 38 12.93 27.04 -9.67
CA GLY A 38 12.12 26.21 -10.59
C GLY A 38 12.66 24.80 -10.94
N LYS A 39 13.91 24.49 -10.62
CA LYS A 39 14.57 23.22 -11.01
C LYS A 39 15.29 22.54 -9.85
N VAL A 40 15.60 21.26 -10.05
CA VAL A 40 16.40 20.43 -9.16
C VAL A 40 17.47 19.72 -9.98
N TYR A 41 18.70 19.75 -9.49
CA TYR A 41 19.80 18.96 -10.04
C TYR A 41 20.21 17.89 -9.03
N LYS A 42 20.17 16.62 -9.41
CA LYS A 42 20.62 15.49 -8.59
C LYS A 42 21.90 14.93 -9.18
N MET A 43 23.00 15.04 -8.44
CA MET A 43 24.29 14.44 -8.79
C MET A 43 24.53 13.19 -7.94
N LYS A 44 25.25 12.21 -8.49
CA LYS A 44 25.72 11.05 -7.74
C LYS A 44 27.01 11.39 -7.01
N LYS A 45 27.15 10.93 -5.76
CA LYS A 45 28.38 11.10 -5.01
C LYS A 45 29.45 10.15 -5.54
N ALA A 46 30.70 10.57 -5.55
CA ALA A 46 31.84 9.74 -5.91
C ALA A 46 32.14 8.74 -4.78
N VAL A 47 31.35 7.67 -4.73
CA VAL A 47 31.39 6.66 -3.68
C VAL A 47 31.48 5.26 -4.26
N ARG A 48 32.12 4.38 -3.51
CA ARG A 48 32.13 2.94 -3.75
C ARG A 48 31.74 2.17 -2.50
N TYR A 49 30.63 1.45 -2.58
CA TYR A 49 30.07 0.56 -1.57
C TYR A 49 30.00 -0.87 -2.13
N PRO A 50 29.85 -1.92 -1.29
CA PRO A 50 29.76 -3.31 -1.78
C PRO A 50 28.63 -3.54 -2.79
N TYR A 51 27.57 -2.73 -2.73
CA TYR A 51 26.37 -2.82 -3.57
C TYR A 51 26.24 -1.67 -4.59
N LEU A 52 27.18 -0.72 -4.63
CA LEU A 52 27.06 0.49 -5.43
C LEU A 52 28.42 1.06 -5.83
N ASP A 53 28.63 1.30 -7.12
CA ASP A 53 29.89 1.90 -7.61
C ASP A 53 29.62 3.14 -8.48
N TYR A 54 29.88 4.31 -7.92
CA TYR A 54 29.80 5.63 -8.54
C TYR A 54 31.18 6.30 -8.59
N SER A 55 32.25 5.50 -8.62
CA SER A 55 33.62 5.98 -8.49
C SER A 55 34.11 6.84 -9.65
N THR A 56 33.61 6.64 -10.88
CA THR A 56 34.01 7.45 -12.05
C THR A 56 32.86 8.29 -12.59
N ALA A 57 33.19 9.36 -13.32
CA ALA A 57 32.20 10.23 -13.95
C ALA A 57 31.29 9.46 -14.93
N GLU A 58 31.83 8.47 -15.67
CA GLU A 58 31.08 7.62 -16.58
C GLU A 58 30.07 6.75 -15.84
N MET A 59 30.45 6.19 -14.68
CA MET A 59 29.54 5.42 -13.83
C MET A 59 28.40 6.30 -13.29
N ARG A 60 28.72 7.54 -12.88
CA ARG A 60 27.73 8.52 -12.43
C ARG A 60 26.78 8.93 -13.55
N LEU A 61 27.28 9.16 -14.76
CA LEU A 61 26.46 9.42 -15.95
C LEU A 61 25.51 8.26 -16.24
N LYS A 62 26.02 7.02 -16.27
CA LYS A 62 25.21 5.82 -16.49
C LYS A 62 24.10 5.69 -15.45
N ALA A 63 24.40 5.98 -14.19
CA ALA A 63 23.41 5.96 -13.11
C ALA A 63 22.34 7.04 -13.27
N CYS A 64 22.71 8.28 -13.62
CA CYS A 64 21.75 9.35 -13.93
C CYS A 64 20.85 8.98 -15.12
N MET A 65 21.40 8.38 -16.18
CA MET A 65 20.62 7.91 -17.33
C MET A 65 19.65 6.78 -16.96
N ALA A 66 20.08 5.83 -16.13
CA ALA A 66 19.21 4.76 -15.63
C ALA A 66 18.07 5.33 -14.78
N GLU A 67 18.37 6.23 -13.83
CA GLU A 67 17.36 6.89 -13.01
C GLU A 67 16.34 7.66 -13.86
N PHE A 68 16.82 8.42 -14.85
CA PHE A 68 15.96 9.15 -15.79
C PHE A 68 15.03 8.21 -16.56
N ALA A 69 15.58 7.15 -17.16
CA ALA A 69 14.80 6.20 -17.94
C ALA A 69 13.74 5.49 -17.09
N LEU A 70 14.09 5.08 -15.86
CA LEU A 70 13.20 4.33 -14.99
C LEU A 70 12.10 5.22 -14.40
N ASN A 71 12.42 6.43 -13.95
CA ASN A 71 11.42 7.29 -13.31
C ASN A 71 10.46 7.97 -14.28
N ARG A 72 10.85 8.14 -15.56
CA ARG A 72 9.91 8.63 -16.59
C ARG A 72 8.74 7.68 -16.87
N ARG A 73 8.80 6.41 -16.42
CA ARG A 73 7.66 5.48 -16.50
C ARG A 73 6.46 5.97 -15.68
N THR A 74 6.71 6.69 -14.58
CA THR A 74 5.69 7.13 -13.61
C THR A 74 5.64 8.65 -13.44
N ALA A 75 6.71 9.36 -13.78
CA ALA A 75 6.84 10.80 -13.64
C ALA A 75 7.45 11.47 -14.91
N PRO A 76 6.90 11.24 -16.11
CA PRO A 76 7.48 11.71 -17.37
C PRO A 76 7.63 13.23 -17.46
N ASP A 77 6.73 13.97 -16.80
CA ASP A 77 6.71 15.43 -16.80
C ASP A 77 7.52 16.06 -15.67
N LEU A 78 8.02 15.26 -14.72
CA LEU A 78 8.86 15.74 -13.60
C LEU A 78 10.35 15.70 -13.97
N TYR A 79 10.77 14.67 -14.71
CA TYR A 79 12.16 14.46 -15.10
C TYR A 79 12.43 15.10 -16.47
N ILE A 80 13.35 16.06 -16.51
CA ILE A 80 13.62 16.90 -17.69
C ILE A 80 14.71 16.27 -18.58
N GLY A 81 15.87 15.95 -18.00
CA GLY A 81 17.01 15.44 -18.76
C GLY A 81 18.18 15.03 -17.90
N VAL A 82 19.25 14.55 -18.54
CA VAL A 82 20.54 14.26 -17.90
C VAL A 82 21.60 15.09 -18.60
N HIS A 83 22.42 15.77 -17.81
CA HIS A 83 23.52 16.61 -18.31
C HIS A 83 24.85 16.03 -17.90
N THR A 84 25.79 16.05 -18.83
CA THR A 84 27.21 15.89 -18.52
C THR A 84 27.75 17.20 -17.96
N ILE A 85 28.66 17.12 -17.00
CA ILE A 85 29.41 18.26 -16.48
C ILE A 85 30.83 18.10 -17.00
N THR A 86 31.25 19.06 -17.82
CA THR A 86 32.53 18.99 -18.54
C THR A 86 33.42 20.17 -18.17
N ARG A 87 34.73 19.94 -18.18
CA ARG A 87 35.77 20.95 -17.95
C ARG A 87 36.38 21.37 -19.27
N ALA A 88 36.19 22.64 -19.63
CA ALA A 88 36.82 23.23 -20.80
C ALA A 88 38.34 23.42 -20.59
N PRO A 89 39.14 23.62 -21.66
CA PRO A 89 40.58 23.84 -21.53
C PRO A 89 40.99 25.05 -20.66
N ASN A 90 40.10 26.04 -20.51
CA ASN A 90 40.29 27.20 -19.63
C ASN A 90 40.00 26.89 -18.15
N GLY A 91 39.61 25.65 -17.82
CA GLY A 91 39.32 25.19 -16.47
C GLY A 91 37.86 25.36 -16.03
N GLU A 92 37.03 26.09 -16.81
CA GLU A 92 35.64 26.35 -16.47
C GLU A 92 34.76 25.10 -16.65
N LEU A 93 33.79 24.93 -15.76
CA LEU A 93 32.77 23.87 -15.86
C LEU A 93 31.55 24.37 -16.63
N ALA A 94 31.01 23.50 -17.49
CA ALA A 94 29.79 23.75 -18.24
C ALA A 94 28.97 22.45 -18.38
N PHE A 95 27.65 22.61 -18.48
CA PHE A 95 26.78 21.52 -18.92
C PHE A 95 27.00 21.23 -20.39
N ASP A 96 27.14 19.95 -20.73
CA ASP A 96 27.16 19.44 -22.10
C ASP A 96 28.17 20.13 -23.02
N GLY A 97 29.28 20.59 -22.44
CA GLY A 97 30.40 21.16 -23.18
C GLY A 97 31.24 20.09 -23.89
N THR A 98 32.20 20.55 -24.70
CA THR A 98 33.10 19.66 -25.47
C THR A 98 34.38 19.30 -24.71
N GLY A 99 34.45 19.64 -23.42
CA GLY A 99 35.63 19.44 -22.57
C GLY A 99 35.71 18.02 -21.98
N THR A 100 36.65 17.81 -21.06
CA THR A 100 36.77 16.53 -20.34
C THR A 100 35.58 16.37 -19.39
N MET A 101 34.85 15.26 -19.46
CA MET A 101 33.77 14.98 -18.52
C MET A 101 34.33 14.77 -17.11
N VAL A 102 33.76 15.47 -16.14
CA VAL A 102 34.13 15.37 -14.72
C VAL A 102 32.98 14.85 -13.87
N ASP A 103 31.74 15.03 -14.31
CA ASP A 103 30.57 14.51 -13.60
C ASP A 103 29.31 14.45 -14.48
N ALA A 104 28.18 14.09 -13.86
CA ALA A 104 26.85 14.20 -14.46
C ALA A 104 25.80 14.65 -13.42
N ALA A 105 24.73 15.26 -13.92
CA ALA A 105 23.57 15.64 -13.10
C ALA A 105 22.26 15.31 -13.82
N LEU A 106 21.31 14.79 -13.05
CA LEU A 106 19.93 14.60 -13.45
C LEU A 106 19.15 15.90 -13.19
N GLU A 107 18.46 16.41 -14.21
CA GLU A 107 17.64 17.63 -14.13
C GLU A 107 16.15 17.28 -13.98
N MET A 108 15.49 17.88 -13.00
CA MET A 108 14.08 17.70 -12.69
C MET A 108 13.42 19.06 -12.45
N PHE A 109 12.09 19.13 -12.58
CA PHE A 109 11.35 20.28 -12.07
C PHE A 109 11.32 20.28 -10.54
N ARG A 110 11.41 21.47 -9.95
CA ARG A 110 11.20 21.64 -8.51
C ARG A 110 9.70 21.61 -8.20
N PHE A 111 9.34 20.87 -7.17
CA PHE A 111 8.02 20.93 -6.55
C PHE A 111 8.16 21.29 -5.08
N ASP A 112 7.08 21.82 -4.50
CA ASP A 112 7.02 22.18 -3.10
C ASP A 112 7.20 20.94 -2.21
N GLN A 113 8.06 21.01 -1.20
CA GLN A 113 8.27 19.91 -0.27
C GLN A 113 6.99 19.56 0.51
N GLU A 114 6.07 20.52 0.67
CA GLU A 114 4.76 20.30 1.27
C GLU A 114 3.87 19.35 0.44
N CYS A 115 4.20 19.18 -0.85
CA CYS A 115 3.53 18.24 -1.75
C CYS A 115 4.10 16.81 -1.66
N LEU A 116 5.11 16.54 -0.85
CA LEU A 116 5.56 15.17 -0.58
C LEU A 116 4.52 14.44 0.27
N PHE A 117 4.17 13.21 -0.11
CA PHE A 117 3.19 12.42 0.63
C PHE A 117 3.66 12.12 2.06
N ASP A 118 4.97 12.05 2.30
CA ASP A 118 5.58 11.96 3.63
C ASP A 118 5.18 13.15 4.53
N ARG A 119 5.25 14.37 4.00
CA ARG A 119 4.86 15.62 4.68
C ARG A 119 3.35 15.71 4.83
N MET A 120 2.61 15.41 3.77
CA MET A 120 1.15 15.41 3.81
C MET A 120 0.59 14.41 4.84
N ALA A 121 1.25 13.25 5.02
CA ALA A 121 0.87 12.30 6.06
C ALA A 121 1.08 12.88 7.47
N GLN A 122 2.21 13.53 7.71
CA GLN A 122 2.52 14.18 9.01
C GLN A 122 1.52 15.30 9.34
N GLN A 123 1.02 16.00 8.33
CA GLN A 123 0.06 17.10 8.49
C GLN A 123 -1.40 16.67 8.46
N GLY A 124 -1.68 15.38 8.20
CA GLY A 124 -3.05 14.89 8.06
C GLY A 124 -3.79 15.40 6.82
N THR A 125 -3.06 15.81 5.77
CA THR A 125 -3.63 16.37 4.53
C THR A 125 -3.79 15.33 3.41
N LEU A 126 -3.30 14.10 3.61
CA LEU A 126 -3.64 12.98 2.72
C LEU A 126 -5.13 12.64 2.81
N THR A 127 -5.77 12.45 1.65
CA THR A 127 -7.22 12.20 1.57
C THR A 127 -7.54 10.83 0.98
N PRO A 128 -8.72 10.26 1.28
CA PRO A 128 -9.23 9.07 0.59
C PRO A 128 -9.22 9.16 -0.93
N ALA A 129 -9.51 10.34 -1.49
CA ALA A 129 -9.53 10.56 -2.93
C ALA A 129 -8.12 10.49 -3.54
N LEU A 130 -7.10 10.99 -2.84
CA LEU A 130 -5.70 10.84 -3.26
C LEU A 130 -5.26 9.38 -3.21
N MET A 131 -5.66 8.62 -2.19
CA MET A 131 -5.36 7.19 -2.10
C MET A 131 -6.04 6.38 -3.21
N GLU A 132 -7.27 6.75 -3.59
CA GLU A 132 -7.96 6.12 -4.72
C GLU A 132 -7.26 6.41 -6.06
N ASP A 133 -6.87 7.66 -6.35
CA ASP A 133 -6.10 7.96 -7.57
C ASP A 133 -4.71 7.29 -7.57
N LEU A 134 -4.03 7.28 -6.42
CA LEU A 134 -2.74 6.62 -6.25
C LEU A 134 -2.85 5.11 -6.51
N ALA A 135 -3.89 4.44 -6.01
CA ALA A 135 -4.12 3.03 -6.26
C ALA A 135 -4.24 2.70 -7.75
N TYR A 136 -5.00 3.52 -8.50
CA TYR A 136 -5.16 3.34 -9.95
C TYR A 136 -3.83 3.53 -10.70
N ARG A 137 -3.00 4.47 -10.26
CA ARG A 137 -1.69 4.73 -10.87
C ARG A 137 -0.69 3.63 -10.60
N ILE A 138 -0.64 3.12 -9.36
CA ILE A 138 0.20 1.97 -9.02
C ILE A 138 -0.27 0.73 -9.80
N ALA A 139 -1.58 0.49 -9.90
CA ALA A 139 -2.13 -0.61 -10.68
C ALA A 139 -1.76 -0.51 -12.17
N ALA A 140 -1.84 0.68 -12.76
CA ALA A 140 -1.43 0.92 -14.14
C ALA A 140 0.07 0.67 -14.32
N PHE A 141 0.90 1.23 -13.44
CA PHE A 141 2.35 1.03 -13.46
C PHE A 141 2.73 -0.45 -13.35
N HIS A 142 2.16 -1.19 -12.40
CA HIS A 142 2.43 -2.61 -12.22
C HIS A 142 2.00 -3.44 -13.44
N ARG A 143 0.84 -3.14 -14.04
CA ARG A 143 0.36 -3.82 -15.25
C ARG A 143 1.28 -3.59 -16.45
N ASP A 144 1.86 -2.40 -16.56
CA ASP A 144 2.67 -2.03 -17.72
C ASP A 144 4.18 -2.32 -17.50
N ALA A 145 4.59 -2.60 -16.25
CA ALA A 145 5.96 -2.98 -15.91
C ALA A 145 6.36 -4.33 -16.52
N ALA A 146 7.61 -4.41 -16.97
CA ALA A 146 8.17 -5.61 -17.61
C ALA A 146 8.17 -6.81 -16.66
N VAL A 147 7.66 -7.95 -17.13
CA VAL A 147 7.65 -9.21 -16.38
C VAL A 147 9.08 -9.75 -16.27
N SER A 148 9.46 -10.22 -15.07
CA SER A 148 10.64 -11.06 -14.89
C SER A 148 10.24 -12.44 -14.39
N LEU A 149 10.64 -13.47 -15.14
CA LEU A 149 10.48 -14.86 -14.74
C LEU A 149 11.74 -15.40 -14.07
N ASN A 150 12.89 -14.73 -14.12
CA ASN A 150 14.16 -15.26 -13.61
C ASN A 150 14.55 -14.69 -12.24
N ASP A 151 13.79 -13.71 -11.75
CA ASP A 151 14.03 -13.02 -10.49
C ASP A 151 12.83 -13.20 -9.53
N GLY A 152 12.96 -12.70 -8.31
CA GLY A 152 11.90 -12.75 -7.31
C GLY A 152 11.56 -14.17 -6.85
N GLY A 153 10.28 -14.42 -6.57
CA GLY A 153 9.79 -15.69 -6.04
C GLY A 153 10.44 -16.07 -4.69
N VAL A 154 10.52 -17.37 -4.42
CA VAL A 154 11.06 -17.89 -3.16
C VAL A 154 12.54 -17.55 -3.00
N GLN A 155 13.34 -17.69 -4.06
CA GLN A 155 14.78 -17.39 -4.01
C GLN A 155 15.05 -15.91 -3.79
N GLY A 156 14.33 -15.03 -4.47
CA GLY A 156 14.43 -13.59 -4.25
C GLY A 156 14.10 -13.19 -2.81
N MET A 157 13.00 -13.71 -2.25
CA MET A 157 12.64 -13.46 -0.86
C MET A 157 13.64 -14.06 0.13
N ALA A 158 14.17 -15.26 -0.13
CA ALA A 158 15.23 -15.86 0.69
C ALA A 158 16.49 -14.99 0.73
N GLY A 159 16.87 -14.39 -0.39
CA GLY A 159 17.99 -13.45 -0.49
C GLY A 159 17.76 -12.17 0.31
N VAL A 160 16.57 -11.58 0.21
CA VAL A 160 16.18 -10.42 1.03
C VAL A 160 16.25 -10.75 2.52
N LEU A 161 15.76 -11.92 2.94
CA LEU A 161 15.83 -12.33 4.35
C LEU A 161 17.28 -12.50 4.84
N THR A 162 18.17 -13.03 4.00
CA THR A 162 19.60 -13.13 4.35
C THR A 162 20.21 -11.73 4.57
N ILE A 163 19.93 -10.77 3.69
CA ILE A 163 20.42 -9.38 3.85
C ILE A 163 19.84 -8.75 5.12
N ASN A 164 18.56 -8.99 5.42
CA ASN A 164 17.92 -8.49 6.64
C ASN A 164 18.58 -9.10 7.90
N GLU A 165 18.89 -10.39 7.90
CA GLU A 165 19.58 -11.08 8.99
C GLU A 165 20.97 -10.48 9.24
N GLU A 166 21.76 -10.31 8.18
CA GLU A 166 23.08 -9.67 8.27
C GLU A 166 22.99 -8.24 8.81
N SER A 167 22.00 -7.47 8.35
CA SER A 167 21.77 -6.09 8.78
C SER A 167 21.28 -6.00 10.23
N LEU A 168 20.43 -6.94 10.65
CA LEU A 168 19.96 -7.03 12.04
C LEU A 168 21.13 -7.32 12.99
N HIS A 169 22.00 -8.27 12.62
CA HIS A 169 23.21 -8.59 13.35
C HIS A 169 24.16 -7.39 13.47
N ALA A 170 24.41 -6.70 12.35
CA ALA A 170 25.31 -5.54 12.32
C ALA A 170 24.78 -4.37 13.15
N THR A 171 23.47 -4.17 13.20
CA THR A 171 22.85 -3.06 13.93
C THR A 171 22.69 -3.32 15.43
N ARG A 172 22.71 -4.59 15.88
CA ARG A 172 22.45 -5.01 17.27
C ARG A 172 21.15 -4.41 17.83
N LEU A 173 20.15 -4.25 16.97
CA LEU A 173 18.84 -3.70 17.34
C LEU A 173 18.08 -4.61 18.31
N VAL A 174 18.31 -5.91 18.19
CA VAL A 174 17.75 -6.94 19.07
C VAL A 174 18.88 -7.57 19.88
N PRO A 175 18.61 -8.04 21.11
CA PRO A 175 19.58 -8.83 21.85
C PRO A 175 19.92 -10.12 21.09
N ASP A 176 21.19 -10.56 21.13
CA ASP A 176 21.68 -11.77 20.42
C ASP A 176 20.80 -13.01 20.67
N ARG A 177 20.27 -13.15 21.90
CA ARG A 177 19.40 -14.27 22.29
C ARG A 177 18.03 -14.27 21.57
N GLU A 178 17.58 -13.12 21.08
CA GLU A 178 16.27 -12.91 20.44
C GLU A 178 16.41 -12.84 18.91
N GLU A 179 17.60 -12.52 18.40
CA GLU A 179 17.91 -12.45 16.96
C GLU A 179 17.57 -13.75 16.22
N ALA A 180 18.05 -14.89 16.73
CA ALA A 180 17.79 -16.19 16.12
C ALA A 180 16.29 -16.52 16.04
N ALA A 181 15.54 -16.20 17.09
CA ALA A 181 14.10 -16.42 17.14
C ALA A 181 13.33 -15.48 16.19
N PHE A 182 13.79 -14.23 16.06
CA PHE A 182 13.25 -13.26 15.09
C PHE A 182 13.43 -13.78 13.66
N SER A 183 14.66 -14.11 13.27
CA SER A 183 14.99 -14.58 11.92
C SER A 183 14.28 -15.90 11.60
N GLN A 184 14.18 -16.82 12.56
CA GLN A 184 13.47 -18.09 12.39
C GLN A 184 11.99 -17.89 12.03
N ARG A 185 11.31 -16.88 12.60
CA ARG A 185 9.90 -16.58 12.26
C ARG A 185 9.73 -16.19 10.79
N PHE A 186 10.63 -15.38 10.26
CA PHE A 186 10.61 -15.00 8.85
C PHE A 186 10.92 -16.19 7.93
N ARG A 187 11.90 -17.02 8.30
CA ARG A 187 12.23 -18.23 7.54
C ARG A 187 11.07 -19.23 7.53
N GLN A 188 10.36 -19.39 8.65
CA GLN A 188 9.15 -20.21 8.70
C GLN A 188 8.04 -19.65 7.80
N ALA A 189 7.75 -18.34 7.90
CA ALA A 189 6.75 -17.71 7.05
C ALA A 189 7.09 -17.82 5.55
N LEU A 190 8.37 -17.71 5.18
CA LEU A 190 8.81 -17.95 3.80
C LEU A 190 8.53 -19.39 3.34
N GLN A 191 8.78 -20.39 4.20
CA GLN A 191 8.48 -21.79 3.88
C GLN A 191 6.97 -22.00 3.68
N ASP A 192 6.15 -21.45 4.58
CA ASP A 192 4.69 -21.55 4.52
C ASP A 192 4.10 -20.90 3.24
N HIS A 193 4.81 -19.91 2.69
CA HIS A 193 4.40 -19.16 1.50
C HIS A 193 5.13 -19.57 0.21
N ALA A 194 6.06 -20.53 0.27
CA ALA A 194 6.96 -20.83 -0.83
C ALA A 194 6.22 -21.18 -2.14
N THR A 195 5.22 -22.06 -2.07
CA THR A 195 4.42 -22.48 -3.24
C THR A 195 3.70 -21.29 -3.89
N LEU A 196 3.13 -20.39 -3.07
CA LEU A 196 2.38 -19.24 -3.59
C LEU A 196 3.32 -18.19 -4.21
N LEU A 197 4.46 -17.92 -3.59
CA LEU A 197 5.49 -17.02 -4.14
C LEU A 197 5.99 -17.51 -5.51
N GLU A 198 6.18 -18.82 -5.63
CA GLU A 198 6.62 -19.44 -6.87
C GLU A 198 5.53 -19.41 -7.95
N HIS A 199 4.28 -19.73 -7.59
CA HIS A 199 3.12 -19.59 -8.48
C HIS A 199 2.99 -18.16 -9.03
N ARG A 200 3.17 -17.15 -8.17
CA ARG A 200 3.11 -15.74 -8.56
C ARG A 200 4.24 -15.36 -9.52
N ARG A 201 5.46 -15.86 -9.29
CA ARG A 201 6.59 -15.66 -10.22
C ARG A 201 6.28 -16.20 -11.61
N ILE A 202 5.86 -17.47 -11.72
CA ILE A 202 5.57 -18.10 -13.01
C ILE A 202 4.33 -17.50 -13.69
N SER A 203 3.40 -16.93 -12.92
CA SER A 203 2.21 -16.23 -13.43
C SER A 203 2.47 -14.77 -13.81
N GLY A 204 3.74 -14.33 -13.85
CA GLY A 204 4.12 -12.99 -14.30
C GLY A 204 3.78 -11.85 -13.32
N LYS A 205 3.63 -12.17 -12.03
CA LYS A 205 3.42 -11.18 -10.96
C LYS A 205 4.73 -10.58 -10.44
N VAL A 206 5.88 -11.20 -10.75
CA VAL A 206 7.20 -10.58 -10.56
C VAL A 206 7.53 -9.70 -11.75
N ARG A 207 7.80 -8.42 -11.48
CA ARG A 207 7.96 -7.37 -12.50
C ARG A 207 9.03 -6.36 -12.11
N HIS A 208 9.48 -5.57 -13.07
CA HIS A 208 10.41 -4.46 -12.83
C HIS A 208 9.68 -3.25 -12.24
N CYS A 209 9.33 -3.36 -10.96
CA CYS A 209 8.54 -2.43 -10.16
C CYS A 209 9.35 -1.19 -9.72
N HIS A 210 8.84 -0.46 -8.72
CA HIS A 210 9.51 0.72 -8.16
C HIS A 210 10.68 0.33 -7.23
N GLY A 211 10.52 -0.75 -6.45
CA GLY A 211 11.54 -1.29 -5.55
C GLY A 211 11.58 -0.58 -4.19
N ASP A 212 11.32 0.72 -4.17
CA ASP A 212 11.31 1.59 -2.97
C ASP A 212 10.03 2.44 -2.86
N LEU A 213 8.85 1.83 -3.03
CA LEU A 213 7.57 2.53 -3.06
C LEU A 213 7.11 2.96 -1.65
N ILE A 214 7.58 4.11 -1.17
CA ILE A 214 7.22 4.69 0.14
C ILE A 214 6.73 6.14 -0.01
N LEU A 215 6.15 6.72 1.06
CA LEU A 215 5.56 8.07 1.00
C LEU A 215 6.56 9.17 0.65
N ARG A 216 7.85 8.97 0.93
CA ARG A 216 8.92 9.90 0.55
C ARG A 216 9.20 9.94 -0.94
N ASN A 217 8.80 8.91 -1.65
CA ASN A 217 9.01 8.70 -3.08
C ASN A 217 7.70 8.90 -3.87
N ILE A 218 6.76 9.64 -3.27
CA ILE A 218 5.48 10.02 -3.87
C ILE A 218 5.23 11.50 -3.61
N CYS A 219 4.92 12.25 -4.65
CA CYS A 219 4.58 13.66 -4.55
C CYS A 219 3.26 13.98 -5.25
N LEU A 220 2.65 15.10 -4.87
CA LEU A 220 1.52 15.69 -5.58
C LEU A 220 2.05 16.64 -6.66
N TRP A 221 2.20 16.14 -7.88
CA TRP A 221 2.66 16.91 -9.03
C TRP A 221 1.46 17.39 -9.84
N HIS A 222 1.24 18.70 -9.96
CA HIS A 222 0.07 19.28 -10.64
C HIS A 222 -1.28 18.69 -10.16
N GLY A 223 -1.41 18.44 -8.84
CA GLY A 223 -2.62 17.85 -8.26
C GLY A 223 -2.75 16.34 -8.46
N ILE A 224 -1.70 15.68 -8.98
CA ILE A 224 -1.68 14.27 -9.32
C ILE A 224 -0.64 13.51 -8.47
N PRO A 225 -1.00 12.43 -7.75
CA PRO A 225 -0.04 11.53 -7.11
C PRO A 225 0.93 10.96 -8.14
N THR A 226 2.22 11.17 -7.92
CA THR A 226 3.30 10.84 -8.87
C THR A 226 4.40 10.08 -8.14
N LEU A 227 4.73 8.89 -8.64
CA LEU A 227 5.81 8.05 -8.10
C LEU A 227 7.14 8.51 -8.69
N PHE A 228 8.14 8.76 -7.85
CA PHE A 228 9.46 9.22 -8.28
C PHE A 228 10.55 8.61 -7.39
N ASP A 229 11.81 8.68 -7.83
CA ASP A 229 12.96 8.11 -7.14
C ASP A 229 12.90 6.58 -6.91
N CYS A 230 12.56 5.82 -7.96
CA CYS A 230 12.65 4.36 -7.95
C CYS A 230 14.10 3.85 -7.95
N ILE A 231 14.33 2.63 -7.45
CA ILE A 231 15.67 2.02 -7.40
C ILE A 231 16.26 1.87 -8.81
N GLU A 232 17.42 2.47 -9.04
CA GLU A 232 18.12 2.47 -10.34
C GLU A 232 19.40 1.63 -10.36
N PHE A 233 19.93 1.26 -9.19
CA PHE A 233 21.28 0.73 -9.06
C PHE A 233 21.38 -0.79 -8.93
N ASP A 234 20.30 -1.47 -8.53
CA ASP A 234 20.25 -2.94 -8.46
C ASP A 234 18.90 -3.44 -8.99
N GLU A 235 18.93 -4.00 -10.21
CA GLU A 235 17.73 -4.55 -10.84
C GLU A 235 17.09 -5.67 -10.02
N LYS A 236 17.85 -6.43 -9.21
CA LYS A 236 17.27 -7.50 -8.39
C LYS A 236 16.38 -6.97 -7.28
N LEU A 237 16.66 -5.76 -6.79
CA LEU A 237 15.83 -5.08 -5.79
C LEU A 237 14.57 -4.46 -6.41
N ALA A 238 14.57 -4.24 -7.73
CA ALA A 238 13.43 -3.70 -8.46
C ALA A 238 12.61 -4.76 -9.21
N LYS A 239 13.18 -5.95 -9.50
CA LYS A 239 12.49 -7.10 -10.11
C LYS A 239 11.85 -7.97 -9.02
N ILE A 240 10.71 -7.51 -8.54
CA ILE A 240 10.03 -8.04 -7.34
C ILE A 240 8.55 -8.33 -7.61
N ASP A 241 7.89 -9.02 -6.69
CA ASP A 241 6.44 -9.18 -6.72
C ASP A 241 5.74 -7.82 -6.61
N ILE A 242 4.72 -7.58 -7.43
CA ILE A 242 3.94 -6.33 -7.41
C ILE A 242 3.26 -6.06 -6.06
N LEU A 243 2.85 -7.11 -5.33
CA LEU A 243 2.31 -6.94 -3.98
C LEU A 243 3.43 -6.66 -2.96
N TYR A 244 4.66 -7.10 -3.21
CA TYR A 244 5.82 -6.75 -2.38
C TYR A 244 6.26 -5.29 -2.58
N ASP A 245 6.05 -4.73 -3.77
CA ASP A 245 6.21 -3.29 -4.04
C ASP A 245 5.13 -2.48 -3.31
N LEU A 246 3.85 -2.84 -3.51
CA LEU A 246 2.70 -2.18 -2.85
C LEU A 246 2.78 -2.27 -1.32
N ALA A 247 3.21 -3.41 -0.78
CA ALA A 247 3.33 -3.64 0.66
C ALA A 247 4.26 -2.66 1.36
N PHE A 248 5.22 -2.07 0.63
CA PHE A 248 6.12 -1.08 1.22
C PHE A 248 5.35 0.19 1.61
N LEU A 249 4.52 0.70 0.70
CA LEU A 249 3.67 1.85 0.94
C LEU A 249 2.58 1.56 2.00
N LEU A 250 1.99 0.37 1.95
CA LEU A 250 1.01 -0.06 2.95
C LEU A 250 1.63 -0.09 4.35
N MET A 251 2.86 -0.61 4.48
CA MET A 251 3.60 -0.65 5.74
C MET A 251 3.95 0.76 6.23
N ASP A 252 4.42 1.64 5.35
CA ASP A 252 4.77 3.03 5.70
C ASP A 252 3.54 3.83 6.18
N LEU A 253 2.40 3.71 5.50
CA LEU A 253 1.12 4.26 5.96
C LEU A 253 0.70 3.67 7.31
N TRP A 254 0.86 2.35 7.48
CA TRP A 254 0.46 1.67 8.70
C TRP A 254 1.28 2.11 9.92
N HIS A 255 2.60 2.14 9.78
CA HIS A 255 3.52 2.59 10.83
C HIS A 255 3.21 4.03 11.29
N ARG A 256 2.73 4.88 10.39
CA ARG A 256 2.33 6.28 10.69
C ARG A 256 0.90 6.43 11.20
N ASN A 257 0.24 5.34 11.61
CA ASN A 257 -1.16 5.33 12.06
C ASN A 257 -2.17 5.79 10.99
N CYS A 258 -1.80 5.79 9.71
CA CYS A 258 -2.69 6.13 8.59
C CYS A 258 -3.49 4.88 8.12
N HIS A 259 -4.02 4.09 9.06
CA HIS A 259 -4.61 2.76 8.79
C HIS A 259 -5.77 2.80 7.80
N SER A 260 -6.67 3.78 7.93
CA SER A 260 -7.79 3.96 6.99
C SER A 260 -7.31 4.22 5.57
N LEU A 261 -6.25 5.02 5.41
CA LEU A 261 -5.68 5.33 4.09
C LEU A 261 -4.96 4.10 3.49
N ALA A 262 -4.25 3.32 4.30
CA ALA A 262 -3.65 2.05 3.88
C ALA A 262 -4.72 1.05 3.41
N ASN A 263 -5.80 0.90 4.17
CA ASN A 263 -6.90 0.00 3.81
C ASN A 263 -7.62 0.46 2.54
N ILE A 264 -7.85 1.77 2.38
CA ILE A 264 -8.42 2.34 1.15
C ILE A 264 -7.51 2.01 -0.02
N LEU A 265 -6.22 2.33 0.07
CA LEU A 265 -5.24 2.07 -1.00
C LEU A 265 -5.26 0.60 -1.44
N LEU A 266 -5.17 -0.35 -0.50
CA LEU A 266 -5.25 -1.78 -0.81
C LEU A 266 -6.57 -2.13 -1.51
N ASN A 267 -7.71 -1.70 -0.96
CA ASN A 267 -9.01 -2.03 -1.52
C ASN A 267 -9.22 -1.43 -2.92
N ARG A 268 -8.77 -0.19 -3.15
CA ARG A 268 -8.88 0.45 -4.46
C ARG A 268 -7.96 -0.22 -5.49
N TYR A 269 -6.80 -0.71 -5.07
CA TYR A 269 -5.88 -1.49 -5.91
C TYR A 269 -6.51 -2.83 -6.32
N LEU A 270 -7.07 -3.58 -5.36
CA LEU A 270 -7.74 -4.87 -5.61
C LEU A 270 -9.00 -4.75 -6.46
N ASP A 271 -9.68 -3.60 -6.43
CA ASP A 271 -10.85 -3.38 -7.29
C ASP A 271 -10.50 -3.42 -8.78
N VAL A 272 -9.26 -3.12 -9.17
CA VAL A 272 -8.83 -3.06 -10.57
C VAL A 272 -7.68 -4.01 -10.93
N THR A 273 -7.30 -4.87 -10.00
CA THR A 273 -6.24 -5.86 -10.21
C THR A 273 -6.71 -7.25 -9.80
N ASP A 274 -6.23 -8.26 -10.51
CA ASP A 274 -6.51 -9.67 -10.20
C ASP A 274 -5.45 -10.21 -9.24
N GLU A 275 -5.55 -9.82 -7.96
CA GLU A 275 -4.55 -10.10 -6.92
C GLU A 275 -5.15 -10.67 -5.62
N THR A 276 -6.41 -11.10 -5.66
CA THR A 276 -7.08 -11.70 -4.49
C THR A 276 -6.34 -12.95 -4.03
N ASP A 277 -5.80 -13.74 -4.97
CA ASP A 277 -5.00 -14.95 -4.70
C ASP A 277 -3.68 -14.67 -3.97
N GLY A 278 -3.14 -13.46 -4.10
CA GLY A 278 -1.91 -13.00 -3.46
C GLY A 278 -2.12 -12.35 -2.10
N LEU A 279 -3.37 -12.11 -1.68
CA LEU A 279 -3.69 -11.37 -0.45
C LEU A 279 -2.98 -11.94 0.77
N LYS A 280 -2.91 -13.26 0.88
CA LYS A 280 -2.26 -13.97 1.99
C LYS A 280 -0.80 -13.55 2.20
N LEU A 281 -0.11 -13.06 1.17
CA LEU A 281 1.27 -12.59 1.25
C LEU A 281 1.42 -11.15 1.73
N VAL A 282 0.37 -10.33 1.68
CA VAL A 282 0.46 -8.89 2.00
C VAL A 282 1.00 -8.65 3.41
N PRO A 283 0.52 -9.32 4.48
CA PRO A 283 1.09 -9.13 5.82
C PRO A 283 2.56 -9.55 5.90
N PHE A 284 2.92 -10.67 5.26
CA PHE A 284 4.31 -11.15 5.21
C PHE A 284 5.24 -10.17 4.49
N PHE A 285 4.79 -9.63 3.34
CA PHE A 285 5.53 -8.61 2.60
C PHE A 285 5.68 -7.31 3.40
N MET A 286 4.62 -6.85 4.07
CA MET A 286 4.69 -5.71 4.98
C MET A 286 5.68 -5.99 6.13
N ALA A 287 5.71 -7.20 6.68
CA ALA A 287 6.61 -7.58 7.75
C ALA A 287 8.08 -7.48 7.33
N ILE A 288 8.41 -7.97 6.12
CA ILE A 288 9.77 -7.87 5.57
C ILE A 288 10.15 -6.40 5.37
N ARG A 289 9.25 -5.57 4.81
CA ARG A 289 9.50 -4.14 4.61
C ARG A 289 9.67 -3.39 5.93
N ALA A 290 8.92 -3.74 6.96
CA ALA A 290 9.10 -3.20 8.31
C ALA A 290 10.47 -3.58 8.88
N ALA A 291 10.90 -4.84 8.77
CA ALA A 291 12.24 -5.26 9.19
C ALA A 291 13.36 -4.50 8.44
N ILE A 292 13.16 -4.23 7.14
CA ILE A 292 14.08 -3.40 6.35
C ILE A 292 14.15 -1.98 6.90
N ARG A 293 13.00 -1.37 7.20
CA ARG A 293 12.98 -0.01 7.77
C ARG A 293 13.65 0.04 9.14
N ALA A 294 13.43 -0.96 9.99
CA ALA A 294 14.06 -1.03 11.30
C ALA A 294 15.58 -0.93 11.19
N HIS A 295 16.22 -1.81 10.42
CA HIS A 295 17.68 -1.82 10.33
C HIS A 295 18.23 -0.59 9.58
N VAL A 296 17.53 -0.06 8.56
CA VAL A 296 17.98 1.16 7.85
C VAL A 296 17.98 2.35 8.81
N THR A 297 16.92 2.50 9.60
CA THR A 297 16.83 3.55 10.62
C THR A 297 17.95 3.39 11.67
N ALA A 298 18.26 2.17 12.09
CA ALA A 298 19.35 1.93 13.05
C ALA A 298 20.75 2.20 12.48
N THR A 299 21.02 1.81 11.23
CA THR A 299 22.28 2.12 10.56
C THR A 299 22.48 3.64 10.44
N GLN A 300 21.41 4.41 10.19
CA GLN A 300 21.48 5.87 10.18
C GLN A 300 21.96 6.43 11.53
N VAL A 301 21.43 5.92 12.65
CA VAL A 301 21.88 6.30 14.00
C VAL A 301 23.36 5.98 14.22
N GLN A 302 23.80 4.78 13.84
CA GLN A 302 25.21 4.36 13.99
C GLN A 302 26.18 5.19 13.13
N SER A 303 25.76 5.59 11.93
CA SER A 303 26.58 6.39 11.02
C SER A 303 26.72 7.86 11.44
N SER A 304 25.84 8.35 12.32
CA SER A 304 25.85 9.73 12.84
C SER A 304 25.74 9.79 14.38
N PRO A 305 26.71 9.25 15.15
CA PRO A 305 26.60 9.12 16.61
C PRO A 305 26.51 10.45 17.35
N ALA A 306 27.14 11.51 16.82
CA ALA A 306 27.10 12.85 17.40
C ALA A 306 25.71 13.52 17.31
N ALA A 307 24.81 12.95 16.51
CA ALA A 307 23.41 13.34 16.38
C ALA A 307 22.47 12.20 16.78
N ALA A 308 22.93 11.27 17.65
CA ALA A 308 22.15 10.14 18.13
C ALA A 308 20.82 10.66 18.73
N ASN A 309 19.77 10.53 17.95
CA ASN A 309 18.43 10.94 18.33
C ASN A 309 17.74 9.72 18.95
N PRO A 310 17.44 9.73 20.27
CA PRO A 310 16.75 8.62 20.92
C PRO A 310 15.43 8.25 20.22
N SER A 311 14.79 9.19 19.50
CA SER A 311 13.58 8.93 18.73
C SER A 311 13.79 7.95 17.57
N LEU A 312 14.97 7.94 16.92
CA LEU A 312 15.25 7.06 15.78
C LEU A 312 15.48 5.61 16.22
N LEU A 313 16.09 5.39 17.38
CA LEU A 313 16.21 4.05 17.95
C LEU A 313 14.85 3.50 18.40
N SER A 314 14.01 4.35 18.99
CA SER A 314 12.61 4.00 19.28
C SER A 314 11.87 3.62 18.01
N GLU A 315 11.97 4.44 16.97
CA GLU A 315 11.32 4.20 15.67
C GLU A 315 11.78 2.87 15.05
N ALA A 316 13.08 2.55 15.11
CA ALA A 316 13.59 1.27 14.65
C ALA A 316 12.96 0.08 15.43
N GLY A 317 12.78 0.23 16.75
CA GLY A 317 12.08 -0.75 17.59
C GLY A 317 10.59 -0.89 17.26
N ASP A 318 9.93 0.21 16.93
CA ASP A 318 8.51 0.23 16.52
C ASP A 318 8.32 -0.55 15.21
N TYR A 319 9.22 -0.40 14.24
CA TYR A 319 9.22 -1.21 13.03
C TYR A 319 9.41 -2.71 13.31
N LEU A 320 10.30 -3.12 14.22
CA LEU A 320 10.45 -4.53 14.59
C LEU A 320 9.20 -5.10 15.25
N THR A 321 8.57 -4.31 16.12
CA THR A 321 7.30 -4.67 16.77
C THR A 321 6.20 -4.85 15.73
N LEU A 322 6.10 -3.92 14.78
CA LEU A 322 5.18 -4.02 13.65
C LEU A 322 5.45 -5.29 12.84
N ALA A 323 6.71 -5.55 12.47
CA ALA A 323 7.11 -6.71 11.69
C ALA A 323 6.68 -8.04 12.34
N LEU A 324 6.91 -8.20 13.64
CA LEU A 324 6.48 -9.40 14.38
C LEU A 324 4.96 -9.50 14.53
N SER A 325 4.26 -8.38 14.63
CA SER A 325 2.79 -8.36 14.71
C SER A 325 2.13 -8.84 13.41
N LEU A 326 2.75 -8.52 12.27
CA LEU A 326 2.28 -8.85 10.92
C LEU A 326 2.43 -10.33 10.56
N LEU A 327 3.33 -11.05 11.22
CA LEU A 327 3.52 -12.50 11.03
C LEU A 327 2.56 -13.36 11.87
N LYS A 328 1.69 -12.74 12.69
CA LYS A 328 0.71 -13.49 13.48
C LYS A 328 -0.40 -14.01 12.58
N THR A 329 -0.65 -15.32 12.65
CA THR A 329 -1.81 -15.93 11.99
C THR A 329 -3.11 -15.48 12.64
N VAL A 330 -4.09 -15.10 11.83
CA VAL A 330 -5.41 -14.67 12.30
C VAL A 330 -6.50 -15.34 11.48
N SER A 331 -7.54 -15.86 12.15
CA SER A 331 -8.68 -16.48 11.45
C SER A 331 -9.58 -15.43 10.80
N PRO A 332 -9.94 -15.53 9.52
CA PRO A 332 -10.82 -14.57 8.86
C PRO A 332 -12.25 -14.62 9.40
N SER A 333 -13.06 -13.62 9.01
CA SER A 333 -14.50 -13.59 9.25
C SER A 333 -15.22 -12.90 8.09
N LEU A 334 -16.54 -13.08 8.02
CA LEU A 334 -17.39 -12.40 7.05
C LEU A 334 -18.37 -11.46 7.76
N ILE A 335 -18.34 -10.18 7.40
CA ILE A 335 -19.24 -9.15 7.90
C ILE A 335 -20.09 -8.66 6.72
N ALA A 336 -21.42 -8.66 6.88
CA ALA A 336 -22.33 -8.08 5.91
C ALA A 336 -22.98 -6.81 6.49
N ILE A 337 -22.89 -5.71 5.76
CA ILE A 337 -23.51 -4.42 6.11
C ILE A 337 -24.62 -4.15 5.10
N GLY A 338 -25.86 -4.27 5.57
CA GLY A 338 -27.10 -4.02 4.81
C GLY A 338 -27.79 -2.73 5.22
N GLY A 339 -28.78 -2.32 4.44
CA GLY A 339 -29.60 -1.15 4.69
C GLY A 339 -29.86 -0.34 3.42
N LEU A 340 -30.90 0.50 3.47
CA LEU A 340 -31.32 1.29 2.32
C LEU A 340 -30.25 2.28 1.85
N SER A 341 -30.39 2.80 0.63
CA SER A 341 -29.52 3.85 0.13
C SER A 341 -29.58 5.10 1.03
N GLY A 342 -28.43 5.70 1.32
CA GLY A 342 -28.32 6.85 2.24
C GLY A 342 -28.08 6.51 3.72
N THR A 343 -28.05 5.23 4.11
CA THR A 343 -27.77 4.82 5.51
C THR A 343 -26.29 4.91 5.90
N GLY A 344 -25.38 5.16 4.95
CA GLY A 344 -23.95 5.33 5.23
C GLY A 344 -23.14 4.03 5.23
N LYS A 345 -23.66 2.93 4.63
CA LYS A 345 -23.00 1.61 4.60
C LYS A 345 -21.52 1.66 4.22
N TYR A 346 -21.18 2.31 3.12
CA TYR A 346 -19.79 2.43 2.66
C TYR A 346 -18.90 3.19 3.65
N THR A 347 -19.43 4.24 4.28
CA THR A 347 -18.71 4.99 5.32
C THR A 347 -18.39 4.09 6.51
N ILE A 348 -19.38 3.33 7.00
CA ILE A 348 -19.18 2.40 8.10
C ILE A 348 -18.21 1.28 7.71
N ALA A 349 -18.36 0.69 6.53
CA ALA A 349 -17.45 -0.33 6.02
C ALA A 349 -16.00 0.18 5.96
N SER A 350 -15.79 1.39 5.43
CA SER A 350 -14.47 2.01 5.29
C SER A 350 -13.83 2.36 6.63
N LEU A 351 -14.62 2.70 7.65
CA LEU A 351 -14.13 2.96 9.01
C LEU A 351 -13.86 1.67 9.80
N THR A 352 -14.59 0.59 9.50
CA THR A 352 -14.47 -0.69 10.20
C THR A 352 -13.34 -1.54 9.63
N ALA A 353 -13.17 -1.56 8.31
CA ALA A 353 -12.18 -2.36 7.61
C ALA A 353 -10.74 -2.25 8.17
N PRO A 354 -10.16 -1.06 8.41
CA PRO A 354 -8.79 -0.94 8.92
C PRO A 354 -8.62 -1.45 10.36
N CYS A 355 -9.70 -1.68 11.11
CA CYS A 355 -9.65 -2.20 12.48
C CYS A 355 -9.64 -3.73 12.53
N LEU A 356 -9.87 -4.40 11.41
CA LEU A 356 -9.97 -5.85 11.33
C LEU A 356 -8.65 -6.47 10.88
N ALA A 357 -8.39 -7.69 11.32
CA ALA A 357 -7.22 -8.44 10.89
C ALA A 357 -7.56 -9.36 9.68
N PRO A 358 -6.55 -9.74 8.87
CA PRO A 358 -5.14 -9.34 8.95
C PRO A 358 -4.91 -7.90 8.47
N VAL A 359 -3.78 -7.32 8.88
CA VAL A 359 -3.33 -5.98 8.44
C VAL A 359 -3.03 -6.00 6.93
N PRO A 360 -3.41 -4.97 6.14
CA PRO A 360 -3.91 -3.65 6.53
C PRO A 360 -5.44 -3.53 6.52
N GLY A 361 -6.15 -4.53 7.04
CA GLY A 361 -7.59 -4.47 7.22
C GLY A 361 -8.38 -5.40 6.32
N ALA A 362 -9.69 -5.42 6.52
CA ALA A 362 -10.61 -6.24 5.74
C ALA A 362 -10.67 -5.83 4.26
N ARG A 363 -10.95 -6.81 3.40
CA ARG A 363 -11.37 -6.60 2.02
C ARG A 363 -12.82 -6.12 2.02
N VAL A 364 -13.08 -4.94 1.44
CA VAL A 364 -14.41 -4.35 1.31
C VAL A 364 -14.93 -4.53 -0.11
N LEU A 365 -16.03 -5.27 -0.25
CA LEU A 365 -16.72 -5.51 -1.51
C LEU A 365 -18.03 -4.75 -1.52
N ASN A 366 -18.12 -3.73 -2.37
CA ASN A 366 -19.30 -2.87 -2.48
C ASN A 366 -20.04 -3.13 -3.80
N SER A 367 -21.35 -3.36 -3.71
CA SER A 367 -22.18 -3.73 -4.87
C SER A 367 -22.18 -2.67 -5.97
N ASP A 368 -22.24 -1.39 -5.62
CA ASP A 368 -22.20 -0.30 -6.61
C ASP A 368 -20.82 -0.25 -7.29
N ARG A 369 -19.71 -0.40 -6.56
CA ARG A 369 -18.37 -0.44 -7.16
C ARG A 369 -18.16 -1.64 -8.09
N ILE A 370 -18.64 -2.83 -7.70
CA ILE A 370 -18.63 -4.01 -8.58
C ILE A 370 -19.44 -3.74 -9.84
N ARG A 371 -20.61 -3.10 -9.70
CA ARG A 371 -21.45 -2.71 -10.83
C ARG A 371 -20.73 -1.74 -11.77
N LYS A 372 -20.06 -0.69 -11.26
CA LYS A 372 -19.25 0.24 -12.07
C LYS A 372 -18.17 -0.49 -12.87
N ARG A 373 -17.46 -1.41 -12.20
CA ARG A 373 -16.40 -2.19 -12.83
C ARG A 373 -16.91 -3.07 -13.97
N LEU A 374 -18.09 -3.68 -13.83
CA LEU A 374 -18.74 -4.45 -14.91
C LEU A 374 -19.03 -3.60 -16.16
N TYR A 375 -19.23 -2.29 -15.98
CA TYR A 375 -19.47 -1.34 -17.07
C TYR A 375 -18.18 -0.65 -17.54
N GLY A 376 -17.02 -0.97 -16.97
CA GLY A 376 -15.73 -0.39 -17.36
C GLY A 376 -15.59 1.10 -17.03
N VAL A 377 -16.42 1.63 -16.12
CA VAL A 377 -16.41 3.05 -15.73
C VAL A 377 -15.77 3.25 -14.36
N ARG A 378 -15.30 4.46 -14.06
CA ARG A 378 -14.78 4.78 -12.72
C ARG A 378 -15.90 4.77 -11.69
N SER A 379 -15.50 4.62 -10.43
CA SER A 379 -16.41 4.53 -9.28
C SER A 379 -17.46 5.66 -9.22
N HIS A 380 -17.09 6.89 -9.59
CA HIS A 380 -17.93 8.08 -9.48
C HIS A 380 -18.68 8.46 -10.76
N GLU A 381 -18.50 7.71 -11.86
CA GLU A 381 -19.20 7.96 -13.12
C GLU A 381 -20.59 7.35 -13.08
N LYS A 382 -21.65 8.11 -13.36
CA LYS A 382 -23.03 7.61 -13.29
C LYS A 382 -23.28 6.49 -14.31
N LEU A 383 -24.00 5.45 -13.87
CA LEU A 383 -24.47 4.39 -14.76
C LEU A 383 -25.87 4.71 -15.30
N PRO A 384 -26.22 4.15 -16.46
CA PRO A 384 -27.58 4.23 -16.97
C PRO A 384 -28.51 3.27 -16.19
N GLU A 385 -29.82 3.43 -16.31
CA GLU A 385 -30.80 2.64 -15.53
C GLU A 385 -30.74 1.15 -15.82
N GLU A 386 -30.34 0.76 -17.04
CA GLU A 386 -30.17 -0.64 -17.45
C GLU A 386 -29.15 -1.38 -16.58
N ALA A 387 -28.20 -0.65 -16.00
CA ALA A 387 -27.24 -1.20 -15.06
C ALA A 387 -27.87 -1.71 -13.77
N TYR A 388 -29.11 -1.32 -13.46
CA TYR A 388 -29.82 -1.70 -12.25
C TYR A 388 -30.93 -2.74 -12.50
N ARG A 389 -30.99 -3.34 -13.70
CA ARG A 389 -31.94 -4.43 -14.00
C ARG A 389 -31.74 -5.63 -13.06
N PRO A 390 -32.79 -6.44 -12.79
CA PRO A 390 -32.71 -7.55 -11.85
C PRO A 390 -31.63 -8.59 -12.16
N ASP A 391 -31.45 -8.95 -13.43
CA ASP A 391 -30.43 -9.88 -13.94
C ASP A 391 -29.01 -9.36 -13.69
N ILE A 392 -28.77 -8.07 -13.96
CA ILE A 392 -27.47 -7.44 -13.67
C ILE A 392 -27.24 -7.38 -12.16
N SER A 393 -28.29 -7.09 -11.37
CA SER A 393 -28.18 -7.10 -9.91
C SER A 393 -27.88 -8.49 -9.35
N GLU A 394 -28.48 -9.55 -9.88
CA GLU A 394 -28.13 -10.92 -9.51
C GLU A 394 -26.66 -11.21 -9.83
N ARG A 395 -26.18 -10.84 -11.01
CA ARG A 395 -24.77 -11.02 -11.40
C ARG A 395 -23.80 -10.25 -10.49
N VAL A 396 -24.14 -9.03 -10.08
CA VAL A 396 -23.32 -8.23 -9.14
C VAL A 396 -23.19 -8.93 -7.79
N TYR A 397 -24.29 -9.45 -7.25
CA TYR A 397 -24.27 -10.16 -5.97
C TYR A 397 -23.56 -11.52 -6.07
N GLU A 398 -23.64 -12.19 -7.22
CA GLU A 398 -22.86 -13.40 -7.50
C GLU A 398 -21.36 -13.12 -7.48
N ILE A 399 -20.89 -12.13 -8.23
CA ILE A 399 -19.47 -11.71 -8.24
C ILE A 399 -19.01 -11.29 -6.84
N MET A 400 -19.84 -10.57 -6.10
CA MET A 400 -19.53 -10.19 -4.72
C MET A 400 -19.29 -11.42 -3.83
N ARG A 401 -20.09 -12.48 -3.97
CA ARG A 401 -19.90 -13.73 -3.23
C ARG A 401 -18.67 -14.50 -3.69
N GLU A 402 -18.41 -14.55 -5.00
CA GLU A 402 -17.22 -15.18 -5.57
C GLU A 402 -15.94 -14.53 -5.01
N GLU A 403 -15.82 -13.21 -5.09
CA GLU A 403 -14.66 -12.47 -4.57
C GLU A 403 -14.55 -12.55 -3.04
N ALA A 404 -15.68 -12.55 -2.33
CA ALA A 404 -15.69 -12.75 -0.89
C ALA A 404 -15.13 -14.14 -0.53
N GLY A 405 -15.54 -15.18 -1.25
CA GLY A 405 -15.02 -16.54 -1.03
C GLY A 405 -13.52 -16.63 -1.25
N GLN A 406 -13.02 -16.09 -2.36
CA GLN A 406 -11.58 -16.07 -2.68
C GLN A 406 -10.75 -15.32 -1.62
N ALA A 407 -11.24 -14.19 -1.12
CA ALA A 407 -10.56 -13.44 -0.07
C ALA A 407 -10.58 -14.18 1.29
N LEU A 408 -11.68 -14.84 1.64
CA LEU A 408 -11.78 -15.68 2.83
C LEU A 408 -10.82 -16.88 2.76
N GLU A 409 -10.73 -17.57 1.61
CA GLU A 409 -9.76 -18.65 1.36
C GLU A 409 -8.31 -18.17 1.50
N SER A 410 -8.05 -16.93 1.12
CA SER A 410 -6.75 -16.27 1.29
C SER A 410 -6.47 -15.83 2.74
N GLY A 411 -7.39 -16.09 3.67
CA GLY A 411 -7.23 -15.78 5.09
C GLY A 411 -7.58 -14.35 5.48
N PHE A 412 -8.25 -13.59 4.61
CA PHE A 412 -8.63 -12.20 4.89
C PHE A 412 -10.06 -12.08 5.41
N THR A 413 -10.25 -11.21 6.40
CA THR A 413 -11.61 -10.79 6.78
C THR A 413 -12.24 -9.99 5.63
N VAL A 414 -13.52 -10.23 5.39
CA VAL A 414 -14.27 -9.59 4.31
C VAL A 414 -15.46 -8.81 4.88
N ILE A 415 -15.65 -7.58 4.39
CA ILE A 415 -16.87 -6.80 4.55
C ILE A 415 -17.58 -6.74 3.21
N VAL A 416 -18.83 -7.19 3.15
CA VAL A 416 -19.71 -6.98 2.00
C VAL A 416 -20.71 -5.86 2.29
N ASP A 417 -20.81 -4.92 1.37
CA ASP A 417 -21.67 -3.73 1.45
C ASP A 417 -22.64 -3.71 0.27
N ALA A 418 -23.91 -3.96 0.58
CA ALA A 418 -25.00 -3.89 -0.38
C ALA A 418 -26.30 -3.52 0.33
N VAL A 419 -27.39 -3.36 -0.43
CA VAL A 419 -28.69 -3.05 0.18
C VAL A 419 -29.20 -4.22 1.02
N PHE A 420 -29.01 -5.46 0.54
CA PHE A 420 -29.47 -6.69 1.20
C PHE A 420 -30.97 -6.70 1.56
N ASP A 421 -31.80 -6.07 0.72
CA ASP A 421 -33.26 -6.01 0.84
C ASP A 421 -33.92 -7.39 0.68
N ARG A 422 -33.35 -8.28 -0.12
CA ARG A 422 -33.88 -9.63 -0.39
C ARG A 422 -33.46 -10.67 0.66
N PRO A 423 -34.40 -11.42 1.29
CA PRO A 423 -34.08 -12.50 2.23
C PRO A 423 -33.13 -13.56 1.66
N GLU A 424 -33.31 -13.95 0.40
CA GLU A 424 -32.50 -14.99 -0.24
C GLU A 424 -31.03 -14.57 -0.35
N GLU A 425 -30.76 -13.28 -0.57
CA GLU A 425 -29.40 -12.76 -0.62
C GLU A 425 -28.74 -12.74 0.76
N ARG A 426 -29.53 -12.48 1.82
CA ARG A 426 -29.05 -12.55 3.21
C ARG A 426 -28.72 -14.00 3.62
N ASP A 427 -29.50 -14.97 3.16
CA ASP A 427 -29.21 -16.39 3.39
C ASP A 427 -28.01 -16.88 2.59
N ARG A 428 -27.91 -16.49 1.31
CA ARG A 428 -26.77 -16.86 0.44
C ARG A 428 -25.44 -16.35 0.99
N ILE A 429 -25.39 -15.14 1.55
CA ILE A 429 -24.15 -14.61 2.13
C ILE A 429 -23.80 -15.28 3.46
N ARG A 430 -24.80 -15.66 4.27
CA ARG A 430 -24.58 -16.47 5.48
C ARG A 430 -24.02 -17.85 5.13
N GLN A 431 -24.62 -18.54 4.15
CA GLN A 431 -24.15 -19.84 3.65
C GLN A 431 -22.72 -19.78 3.11
N LEU A 432 -22.28 -18.64 2.56
CA LEU A 432 -20.88 -18.45 2.19
C LEU A 432 -19.96 -18.57 3.42
N ALA A 433 -20.28 -17.89 4.52
CA ALA A 433 -19.49 -17.99 5.74
C ALA A 433 -19.45 -19.43 6.27
N ASP A 434 -20.58 -20.14 6.25
CA ASP A 434 -20.67 -21.54 6.67
C ASP A 434 -19.77 -22.45 5.82
N ARG A 435 -19.79 -22.28 4.49
CA ARG A 435 -18.94 -23.06 3.56
C ARG A 435 -17.44 -22.87 3.81
N HIS A 436 -17.03 -21.67 4.21
CA HIS A 436 -15.63 -21.37 4.56
C HIS A 436 -15.31 -21.62 6.04
N ASN A 437 -16.28 -22.06 6.85
CA ASN A 437 -16.15 -22.25 8.30
C ASN A 437 -15.64 -20.99 9.03
N VAL A 438 -16.17 -19.82 8.67
CA VAL A 438 -15.78 -18.54 9.28
C VAL A 438 -16.95 -17.90 10.04
N PRO A 439 -16.68 -17.11 11.10
CA PRO A 439 -17.74 -16.37 11.79
C PRO A 439 -18.46 -15.38 10.85
N PHE A 440 -19.79 -15.33 10.94
CA PHE A 440 -20.65 -14.40 10.18
C PHE A 440 -21.27 -13.32 11.08
N ASN A 441 -21.22 -12.05 10.65
CA ASN A 441 -21.90 -10.92 11.29
C ASN A 441 -22.73 -10.14 10.27
N GLY A 442 -24.06 -10.27 10.34
CA GLY A 442 -25.00 -9.44 9.58
C GLY A 442 -25.43 -8.21 10.39
N CYS A 443 -25.24 -7.02 9.83
CA CYS A 443 -25.62 -5.74 10.41
C CYS A 443 -26.57 -5.00 9.46
N TRP A 444 -27.71 -4.52 9.95
CA TRP A 444 -28.68 -3.75 9.18
C TRP A 444 -28.75 -2.30 9.67
N LEU A 445 -28.29 -1.38 8.83
CA LEU A 445 -28.35 0.05 9.12
C LEU A 445 -29.75 0.60 8.86
N GLN A 446 -30.32 1.29 9.85
CA GLN A 446 -31.65 1.90 9.77
C GLN A 446 -31.60 3.38 10.16
N ALA A 447 -32.33 4.23 9.43
CA ALA A 447 -32.53 5.63 9.76
C ALA A 447 -33.86 6.14 9.16
N PRO A 448 -34.41 7.26 9.66
CA PRO A 448 -35.62 7.86 9.10
C PRO A 448 -35.47 8.19 7.60
N ILE A 449 -36.52 7.92 6.81
CA ILE A 449 -36.53 8.12 5.36
C ILE A 449 -36.15 9.56 4.95
N THR A 450 -36.60 10.55 5.73
CA THR A 450 -36.29 11.97 5.52
C THR A 450 -34.78 12.26 5.58
N LEU A 451 -34.06 11.58 6.47
CA LEU A 451 -32.60 11.68 6.57
C LEU A 451 -31.91 11.02 5.37
N LEU A 452 -32.39 9.86 4.93
CA LEU A 452 -31.85 9.15 3.77
C LEU A 452 -31.94 10.00 2.49
N LEU A 453 -33.12 10.61 2.25
CA LEU A 453 -33.35 11.50 1.11
C LEU A 453 -32.43 12.72 1.14
N SER A 454 -32.22 13.32 2.33
CA SER A 454 -31.29 14.45 2.50
C SER A 454 -29.84 14.05 2.19
N ARG A 455 -29.37 12.92 2.72
CA ARG A 455 -28.00 12.42 2.50
C ARG A 455 -27.74 12.12 1.02
N VAL A 456 -28.68 11.45 0.35
CA VAL A 456 -28.58 11.11 -1.07
C VAL A 456 -28.53 12.36 -1.96
N SER A 457 -29.21 13.43 -1.57
CA SER A 457 -29.21 14.70 -2.33
C SER A 457 -27.90 15.47 -2.23
N ASN A 458 -27.24 15.38 -1.07
CA ASN A 458 -26.07 16.21 -0.75
C ASN A 458 -24.73 15.52 -1.02
N ARG A 459 -24.73 14.23 -1.38
CA ARG A 459 -23.49 13.47 -1.62
C ARG A 459 -22.74 13.98 -2.85
N LYS A 460 -21.41 14.02 -2.75
CA LYS A 460 -20.48 14.35 -3.83
C LYS A 460 -19.44 13.22 -3.94
N ARG A 461 -19.11 12.77 -5.16
CA ARG A 461 -18.18 11.66 -5.43
C ARG A 461 -18.52 10.36 -4.65
N ASP A 462 -19.75 9.89 -4.79
CA ASP A 462 -20.21 8.62 -4.20
C ASP A 462 -20.23 7.52 -5.27
N PRO A 463 -19.78 6.29 -4.97
CA PRO A 463 -19.93 5.16 -5.87
C PRO A 463 -21.37 4.79 -6.26
N SER A 464 -22.33 5.09 -5.38
CA SER A 464 -23.72 4.72 -5.55
C SER A 464 -24.49 5.69 -6.45
N ASP A 465 -25.32 5.20 -7.38
CA ASP A 465 -26.17 6.07 -8.24
C ASP A 465 -27.58 6.34 -7.68
N ALA A 466 -27.90 5.81 -6.50
CA ALA A 466 -29.26 5.91 -5.93
C ALA A 466 -29.78 7.37 -5.85
N THR A 467 -30.90 7.68 -6.52
CA THR A 467 -31.59 8.97 -6.41
C THR A 467 -32.62 8.96 -5.27
N LYS A 468 -33.27 10.10 -5.01
CA LYS A 468 -34.41 10.16 -4.07
C LYS A 468 -35.47 9.11 -4.41
N ASP A 469 -35.85 9.03 -5.68
CA ASP A 469 -36.84 8.07 -6.18
C ASP A 469 -36.40 6.61 -6.00
N VAL A 470 -35.09 6.33 -5.96
CA VAL A 470 -34.57 4.99 -5.64
C VAL A 470 -34.77 4.69 -4.16
N VAL A 471 -34.50 5.64 -3.27
CA VAL A 471 -34.69 5.48 -1.82
C VAL A 471 -36.16 5.27 -1.49
N GLU A 472 -37.06 6.05 -2.09
CA GLU A 472 -38.51 5.91 -1.90
C GLU A 472 -39.00 4.52 -2.34
N ARG A 473 -38.62 4.10 -3.56
CA ARG A 473 -38.93 2.74 -4.06
C ARG A 473 -38.36 1.63 -3.18
N GLN A 474 -37.19 1.84 -2.58
CA GLN A 474 -36.61 0.87 -1.65
C GLN A 474 -37.36 0.80 -0.32
N ALA A 475 -37.86 1.94 0.18
CA ALA A 475 -38.61 1.99 1.43
C ALA A 475 -40.00 1.34 1.32
N GLU A 476 -40.58 1.30 0.12
CA GLU A 476 -41.86 0.63 -0.17
C GLU A 476 -41.72 -0.88 -0.37
N ARG A 477 -40.50 -1.40 -0.60
CA ARG A 477 -40.27 -2.83 -0.80
C ARG A 477 -40.39 -3.60 0.52
N ASP A 478 -41.10 -4.72 0.47
CA ASP A 478 -41.05 -5.70 1.54
C ASP A 478 -39.66 -6.37 1.57
N CYS A 479 -38.87 -6.03 2.59
CA CYS A 479 -37.55 -6.62 2.81
C CYS A 479 -37.61 -7.98 3.54
N GLY A 480 -38.82 -8.45 3.86
CA GLY A 480 -39.05 -9.58 4.75
C GLY A 480 -38.53 -9.34 6.17
N MET A 481 -38.44 -10.42 6.95
CA MET A 481 -37.86 -10.35 8.29
C MET A 481 -36.35 -10.08 8.21
N ILE A 482 -35.90 -8.98 8.82
CA ILE A 482 -34.48 -8.69 9.02
C ILE A 482 -34.01 -9.37 10.30
N ASP A 483 -33.28 -10.47 10.15
CA ASP A 483 -32.68 -11.29 11.21
C ASP A 483 -31.22 -10.88 11.54
N TRP A 484 -30.81 -9.70 11.07
CA TRP A 484 -29.51 -9.09 11.32
C TRP A 484 -29.57 -8.11 12.49
N VAL A 485 -28.42 -7.81 13.10
CA VAL A 485 -28.34 -6.82 14.18
C VAL A 485 -28.67 -5.44 13.61
N ARG A 486 -29.70 -4.77 14.16
CA ARG A 486 -30.13 -3.46 13.68
C ARG A 486 -29.33 -2.36 14.35
N LEU A 487 -28.71 -1.50 13.55
CA LEU A 487 -27.87 -0.39 14.01
C LEU A 487 -28.48 0.94 13.57
N ASP A 488 -28.55 1.90 14.49
CA ASP A 488 -29.12 3.21 14.23
C ASP A 488 -28.13 4.11 13.47
N ALA A 489 -28.41 4.31 12.18
CA ALA A 489 -27.61 5.12 11.28
C ALA A 489 -27.80 6.65 11.43
N THR A 490 -28.54 7.10 12.45
CA THR A 490 -28.57 8.50 12.88
C THR A 490 -27.38 8.87 13.78
N GLN A 491 -26.73 7.87 14.39
CA GLN A 491 -25.57 8.05 15.26
C GLN A 491 -24.30 8.41 14.46
N GLU A 492 -23.26 8.84 15.18
CA GLU A 492 -21.94 9.04 14.59
C GLU A 492 -21.37 7.72 14.03
N ALA A 493 -20.74 7.81 12.87
CA ALA A 493 -20.20 6.65 12.17
C ALA A 493 -19.13 5.87 12.97
N SER A 494 -18.41 6.56 13.85
CA SER A 494 -17.44 5.98 14.80
C SER A 494 -18.11 5.07 15.83
N LEU A 495 -19.25 5.46 16.38
CA LEU A 495 -19.98 4.66 17.37
C LEU A 495 -20.54 3.38 16.75
N ILE A 496 -21.09 3.48 15.54
CA ILE A 496 -21.59 2.33 14.78
C ILE A 496 -20.45 1.36 14.44
N ARG A 497 -19.29 1.89 14.02
CA ARG A 497 -18.07 1.08 13.81
C ARG A 497 -17.72 0.32 15.09
N ASP A 498 -17.66 0.99 16.24
CA ASP A 498 -17.28 0.36 17.50
C ASP A 498 -18.27 -0.73 17.93
N GLU A 499 -19.57 -0.53 17.68
CA GLU A 499 -20.58 -1.55 17.90
C GLU A 499 -20.37 -2.79 17.00
N ILE A 500 -20.05 -2.60 15.72
CA ILE A 500 -19.72 -3.70 14.80
C ILE A 500 -18.47 -4.46 15.26
N LEU A 501 -17.44 -3.75 15.73
CA LEU A 501 -16.21 -4.38 16.24
C LEU A 501 -16.49 -5.20 17.51
N ASN A 502 -17.29 -4.68 18.45
CA ASN A 502 -17.69 -5.41 19.65
C ASN A 502 -18.48 -6.70 19.31
N LEU A 503 -19.42 -6.62 18.37
CA LEU A 503 -20.16 -7.79 17.88
C LEU A 503 -19.22 -8.83 17.24
N HIS A 504 -18.22 -8.36 16.49
CA HIS A 504 -17.22 -9.22 15.89
C HIS A 504 -16.36 -9.95 16.92
N GLU A 505 -15.90 -9.27 17.97
CA GLU A 505 -15.10 -9.87 19.04
C GLU A 505 -15.88 -10.90 19.85
N LEU A 506 -17.14 -10.61 20.22
CA LEU A 506 -18.00 -11.52 20.98
C LEU A 506 -18.24 -12.86 20.25
N LYS A 507 -18.37 -12.83 18.92
CA LYS A 507 -18.55 -14.08 18.15
C LYS A 507 -17.27 -14.88 18.02
N ARG A 508 -16.11 -14.22 17.94
CA ARG A 508 -14.81 -14.93 17.87
C ARG A 508 -14.48 -15.68 19.15
N THR A 509 -14.72 -15.06 20.30
CA THR A 509 -14.51 -15.72 21.60
C THR A 509 -15.48 -16.90 21.78
N SER A 510 -16.73 -16.75 21.34
CA SER A 510 -17.73 -17.83 21.35
C SER A 510 -17.32 -19.01 20.46
N SER A 511 -16.83 -18.76 19.23
CA SER A 511 -16.37 -19.84 18.33
C SER A 511 -15.12 -20.56 18.85
N GLN A 512 -14.16 -19.83 19.44
CA GLN A 512 -12.94 -20.44 19.99
C GLN A 512 -13.20 -21.32 21.22
N SER A 513 -14.25 -21.02 21.99
CA SER A 513 -14.64 -21.82 23.16
C SER A 513 -15.28 -23.17 22.81
N GLN A 514 -15.85 -23.32 21.61
CA GLN A 514 -16.44 -24.59 21.15
C GLN A 514 -15.40 -25.58 20.61
N ASP A 515 -14.29 -25.10 20.04
CA ASP A 515 -13.19 -25.96 19.55
C ASP A 515 -12.31 -26.55 20.68
N GLY A 516 -12.43 -26.03 21.92
CA GLY A 516 -11.67 -26.49 23.08
C GLY A 516 -12.24 -27.69 23.86
N LEU A 517 -13.40 -28.22 23.44
CA LEU A 517 -14.13 -29.28 24.16
C LEU A 517 -14.20 -30.60 23.35
N ASN A 518 -13.05 -31.13 22.92
CA ASN A 518 -12.97 -32.54 22.54
C ASN A 518 -12.44 -33.34 23.75
N PRO A 519 -13.24 -34.19 24.41
CA PRO A 519 -12.74 -35.05 25.48
C PRO A 519 -11.71 -36.05 24.92
N PRO A 520 -10.68 -36.42 25.70
CA PRO A 520 -9.68 -37.38 25.24
C PRO A 520 -10.35 -38.71 24.88
N LYS A 521 -10.06 -39.21 23.68
CA LYS A 521 -10.50 -40.54 23.22
C LYS A 521 -10.04 -41.58 24.24
N ALA A 522 -11.00 -42.28 24.84
CA ALA A 522 -10.74 -43.40 25.72
C ALA A 522 -9.95 -44.48 24.98
N THR A 523 -8.76 -44.79 25.46
CA THR A 523 -7.98 -45.97 25.07
C THR A 523 -8.64 -47.22 25.64
N ASN A 524 -9.11 -48.12 24.77
CA ASN A 524 -9.55 -49.45 25.20
C ASN A 524 -8.35 -50.28 25.68
N PRO A 525 -8.43 -50.95 26.83
CA PRO A 525 -7.38 -51.86 27.28
C PRO A 525 -7.48 -53.20 26.56
N SER A 526 -6.30 -53.78 26.28
CA SER A 526 -6.11 -55.20 25.94
C SER A 526 -6.05 -56.04 27.21
#